data_AF-A0A2D6S1B0-F1
#
_entry.id   AF-A0A2D6S1B0-F1
#
_cell.length_a   1.000
_cell.length_b   1.000
_cell.length_c   1.000
_cell.angle_alpha   90.00
_cell.angle_beta   90.00
_cell.angle_gamma   90.00
#
_symmetry.space_group_name_H-M   'P 1'
#
loop_
_entity.id
_entity.type
_entity.pdbx_description
1 polymer ?
#
loop_
_entity_poly.entity_id
_entity_poly.type
_entity_poly.pdbx_seq_one_letter_code
_entity_poly.pdbx_strand_id
1 'polypeptide(L)'
;DFLNNDVFNVHLRVDDDKSGTNAYIDIYSPPGPQGGNNFNYASPADGAWPGWTNIGGAPFEKNPRKEGYRQLCLRKEQKNFFIIVDNKEIAKVKNAGLLVITKVFISIDAAAGRSGSMHVDNVDIDDAFLKGSKAVGRQNKLPIIWSELKS
;
A
#
# COMPACT_ATOMS: atom_id res chain seq x y z
N ASP A 1 -3.89 -5.89 4.35
CA ASP A 1 -5.26 -5.31 4.43
C ASP A 1 -5.26 -4.18 5.46
N PHE A 2 -6.35 -3.43 5.61
CA PHE A 2 -6.48 -2.34 6.58
C PHE A 2 -7.94 -2.13 7.00
N LEU A 3 -8.16 -1.59 8.20
CA LEU A 3 -9.50 -1.41 8.73
C LEU A 3 -10.22 -0.23 8.04
N ASN A 4 -11.45 -0.45 7.54
CA ASN A 4 -12.19 0.55 6.75
C ASN A 4 -12.52 1.85 7.50
N ASN A 5 -12.59 1.81 8.82
CA ASN A 5 -13.00 2.94 9.66
C ASN A 5 -11.84 3.60 10.40
N ASP A 6 -10.62 3.32 9.95
CA ASP A 6 -9.41 3.77 10.59
C ASP A 6 -8.70 4.85 9.74
N VAL A 7 -7.80 5.61 10.36
CA VAL A 7 -6.99 6.64 9.69
C VAL A 7 -5.80 5.95 9.02
N PHE A 8 -6.09 5.19 7.97
CA PHE A 8 -5.10 4.38 7.28
C PHE A 8 -4.00 5.25 6.66
N ASN A 9 -2.77 4.98 7.10
CA ASN A 9 -1.57 5.58 6.56
C ASN A 9 -0.61 4.47 6.13
N VAL A 10 0.02 4.63 4.98
CA VAL A 10 0.99 3.67 4.45
C VAL A 10 1.90 4.34 3.44
N HIS A 11 3.15 3.90 3.40
CA HIS A 11 4.03 3.89 2.25
C HIS A 11 4.19 2.44 1.80
N LEU A 12 3.86 2.15 0.55
CA LEU A 12 4.11 0.87 -0.11
C LEU A 12 5.01 1.13 -1.32
N ARG A 13 6.29 0.79 -1.18
CA ARG A 13 7.31 1.05 -2.19
C ARG A 13 7.95 -0.23 -2.69
N VAL A 14 8.25 -0.25 -3.98
CA VAL A 14 9.11 -1.28 -4.58
C VAL A 14 10.24 -0.63 -5.37
N ASP A 15 11.42 -1.23 -5.28
CA ASP A 15 12.67 -0.67 -5.84
C ASP A 15 13.36 -1.65 -6.80
N ASP A 16 14.08 -1.09 -7.76
CA ASP A 16 15.00 -1.79 -8.64
C ASP A 16 16.46 -1.31 -8.42
N ASP A 17 17.14 -1.99 -7.50
CA ASP A 17 18.54 -1.73 -7.18
C ASP A 17 19.51 -2.56 -8.06
N LYS A 18 19.01 -3.47 -8.90
CA LYS A 18 19.85 -4.39 -9.68
C LYS A 18 20.04 -3.95 -11.12
N SER A 19 19.07 -3.24 -11.70
CA SER A 19 19.12 -2.84 -13.12
C SER A 19 19.95 -1.58 -13.37
N GLY A 20 20.52 -0.97 -12.33
CA GLY A 20 21.31 0.26 -12.44
C GLY A 20 20.50 1.53 -12.68
N THR A 21 19.17 1.43 -12.68
CA THR A 21 18.25 2.57 -12.82
C THR A 21 17.94 3.23 -11.49
N ASN A 22 18.04 2.50 -10.36
CA ASN A 22 17.55 2.92 -9.04
C ASN A 22 16.07 3.35 -9.08
N ALA A 23 15.31 2.85 -10.06
CA ALA A 23 13.93 3.19 -10.24
C ALA A 23 13.09 2.62 -9.10
N TYR A 24 12.05 3.35 -8.71
CA TYR A 24 11.11 2.88 -7.71
C TYR A 24 9.71 3.36 -8.02
N ILE A 25 8.73 2.72 -7.41
CA ILE A 25 7.39 3.26 -7.27
C ILE A 25 7.02 3.23 -5.79
N ASP A 26 6.53 4.34 -5.28
CA ASP A 26 6.11 4.50 -3.89
C ASP A 26 4.66 4.96 -3.87
N ILE A 27 3.82 4.30 -3.06
CA ILE A 27 2.41 4.60 -2.90
C ILE A 27 2.21 5.11 -1.49
N TYR A 28 1.64 6.31 -1.36
CA TYR A 28 1.46 6.98 -0.10
C TYR A 28 0.01 7.35 0.18
N SER A 29 -0.51 6.96 1.36
CA SER A 29 -1.76 7.47 1.94
C SER A 29 -1.44 8.27 3.20
N PRO A 30 -1.64 9.60 3.23
CA PRO A 30 -1.32 10.43 4.40
C PRO A 30 -2.34 10.24 5.54
N PRO A 31 -1.93 10.43 6.80
CA PRO A 31 -2.89 10.45 7.91
C PRO A 31 -3.77 11.71 7.87
N GLY A 32 -5.03 11.56 8.31
CA GLY A 32 -5.94 12.66 8.63
C GLY A 32 -7.35 12.55 8.00
N PRO A 33 -8.29 13.45 8.37
CA PRO A 33 -9.68 13.42 7.90
C PRO A 33 -9.87 13.69 6.40
N GLN A 34 -8.88 14.31 5.73
CA GLN A 34 -8.82 14.45 4.27
C GLN A 34 -7.81 13.48 3.60
N GLY A 35 -7.08 12.70 4.41
CA GLY A 35 -5.96 11.85 3.96
C GLY A 35 -6.22 10.35 4.07
N GLY A 36 -7.10 9.93 5.00
CA GLY A 36 -7.57 8.55 5.06
C GLY A 36 -8.31 8.22 3.78
N ASN A 37 -7.66 7.44 2.92
CA ASN A 37 -8.10 7.00 1.59
C ASN A 37 -7.76 7.89 0.39
N ASN A 38 -6.97 8.97 0.52
CA ASN A 38 -6.43 9.66 -0.66
C ASN A 38 -5.04 9.10 -0.98
N PHE A 39 -4.87 8.50 -2.15
CA PHE A 39 -3.61 7.89 -2.54
C PHE A 39 -2.78 8.86 -3.37
N ASN A 40 -1.47 8.78 -3.17
CA ASN A 40 -0.46 9.49 -3.93
C ASN A 40 0.57 8.48 -4.43
N TYR A 41 1.29 8.82 -5.49
CA TYR A 41 2.45 8.04 -5.90
C TYR A 41 3.65 8.89 -6.30
N ALA A 42 4.83 8.31 -6.18
CA ALA A 42 6.05 8.74 -6.83
C ALA A 42 6.57 7.57 -7.68
N SER A 43 7.00 7.82 -8.91
CA SER A 43 7.42 6.75 -9.83
C SER A 43 8.57 7.18 -10.75
N PRO A 44 9.76 7.51 -10.21
CA PRO A 44 10.89 7.85 -11.05
C PRO A 44 11.49 6.62 -11.73
N ALA A 45 11.92 6.80 -12.98
CA ALA A 45 12.56 5.76 -13.78
C ALA A 45 14.09 5.73 -13.58
N ASP A 46 14.65 6.70 -12.85
CA ASP A 46 16.08 6.93 -12.67
C ASP A 46 16.46 7.15 -11.18
N GLY A 47 15.51 6.95 -10.27
CA GLY A 47 15.68 7.15 -8.84
C GLY A 47 15.62 8.60 -8.35
N ALA A 48 15.46 9.59 -9.24
CA ALA A 48 15.35 10.99 -8.84
C ALA A 48 13.98 11.27 -8.17
N TRP A 49 13.94 11.98 -7.04
CA TRP A 49 12.67 12.30 -6.36
C TRP A 49 11.75 13.15 -7.24
N PRO A 50 10.58 12.64 -7.70
CA PRO A 50 9.73 13.38 -8.64
C PRO A 50 8.66 14.24 -7.94
N GLY A 51 8.60 14.20 -6.60
CA GLY A 51 7.44 14.70 -5.85
C GLY A 51 6.27 13.71 -5.85
N TRP A 52 5.23 14.05 -5.09
CA TRP A 52 4.01 13.26 -5.02
C TRP A 52 3.02 13.65 -6.12
N THR A 53 2.48 12.67 -6.82
CA THR A 53 1.33 12.83 -7.71
C THR A 53 0.08 12.30 -7.04
N ASN A 54 -0.97 13.12 -6.95
CA ASN A 54 -2.24 12.71 -6.36
C ASN A 54 -3.06 11.86 -7.33
N ILE A 55 -3.67 10.80 -6.81
CA ILE A 55 -4.50 9.83 -7.57
C ILE A 55 -5.98 9.97 -7.20
N GLY A 56 -6.30 10.83 -6.24
CA GLY A 56 -7.58 10.86 -5.58
C GLY A 56 -7.76 9.67 -4.64
N GLY A 57 -8.98 9.53 -4.13
CA GLY A 57 -9.29 8.51 -3.15
C GLY A 57 -10.12 7.35 -3.65
N ALA A 58 -9.95 6.19 -2.99
CA ALA A 58 -10.93 5.12 -3.11
C ALA A 58 -12.20 5.57 -2.36
N PRO A 59 -13.40 5.53 -2.96
CA PRO A 59 -14.62 5.93 -2.27
C PRO A 59 -14.76 5.11 -0.98
N PHE A 60 -15.00 5.79 0.13
CA PHE A 60 -15.49 5.15 1.34
C PHE A 60 -16.79 4.41 1.00
N GLU A 61 -16.99 3.20 1.53
CA GLU A 61 -18.37 2.82 1.80
C GLU A 61 -18.94 3.87 2.77
N LYS A 62 -20.08 4.47 2.43
CA LYS A 62 -20.75 5.54 3.20
C LYS A 62 -21.00 5.19 4.69
N ASN A 63 -20.80 3.93 5.09
CA ASN A 63 -20.97 3.46 6.46
C ASN A 63 -19.63 2.96 7.05
N PRO A 64 -18.80 3.85 7.63
CA PRO A 64 -17.59 3.46 8.37
C PRO A 64 -17.91 2.63 9.64
N ARG A 65 -19.18 2.45 10.00
CA ARG A 65 -19.57 1.55 11.10
C ARG A 65 -19.76 0.10 10.67
N LYS A 66 -19.69 -0.21 9.38
CA LYS A 66 -19.64 -1.60 8.93
C LYS A 66 -18.22 -2.11 9.17
N GLU A 67 -18.08 -2.99 10.14
CA GLU A 67 -16.83 -3.73 10.38
C GLU A 67 -16.40 -4.38 9.05
N GLY A 68 -15.21 -4.04 8.56
CA GLY A 68 -14.72 -4.54 7.28
C GLY A 68 -13.25 -4.20 7.09
N TYR A 69 -12.49 -5.16 6.57
CA TYR A 69 -11.10 -4.98 6.17
C TYR A 69 -11.05 -4.74 4.67
N ARG A 70 -10.26 -3.76 4.27
CA ARG A 70 -9.99 -3.40 2.88
C ARG A 70 -8.64 -3.93 2.45
N GLN A 71 -8.48 -4.23 1.17
CA GLN A 71 -7.22 -4.72 0.62
C GLN A 71 -6.60 -3.66 -0.28
N LEU A 72 -5.34 -3.30 -0.02
CA LEU A 72 -4.49 -2.56 -0.96
C LEU A 72 -3.58 -3.56 -1.67
N CYS A 73 -3.47 -3.45 -2.99
CA CYS A 73 -2.58 -4.24 -3.83
C CYS A 73 -1.84 -3.33 -4.81
N LEU A 74 -0.52 -3.55 -4.92
CA LEU A 74 0.31 -3.03 -6.00
C LEU A 74 0.65 -4.18 -6.93
N ARG A 75 0.15 -4.14 -8.16
CA ARG A 75 0.40 -5.18 -9.17
C ARG A 75 1.28 -4.65 -10.29
N LYS A 76 2.35 -5.36 -10.63
CA LYS A 76 3.19 -5.07 -11.80
C LYS A 76 2.77 -5.93 -12.98
N GLU A 77 2.53 -5.31 -14.14
CA GLU A 77 2.45 -6.00 -15.42
C GLU A 77 3.37 -5.30 -16.42
N GLN A 78 4.46 -5.97 -16.79
CA GLN A 78 5.53 -5.38 -17.61
C GLN A 78 6.05 -4.07 -16.99
N LYS A 79 5.75 -2.93 -17.62
CA LYS A 79 6.14 -1.56 -17.21
C LYS A 79 4.99 -0.78 -16.55
N ASN A 80 3.84 -1.42 -16.37
CA ASN A 80 2.67 -0.82 -15.73
C ASN A 80 2.55 -1.33 -14.30
N PHE A 81 2.14 -0.43 -13.42
CA PHE A 81 1.85 -0.69 -12.02
C PHE A 81 0.42 -0.28 -11.76
N PHE A 82 -0.36 -1.19 -11.20
CA PHE A 82 -1.76 -1.00 -10.91
C PHE A 82 -1.92 -0.90 -9.41
N ILE A 83 -2.56 0.18 -8.97
CA ILE A 83 -2.92 0.38 -7.58
C ILE A 83 -4.38 -0.04 -7.47
N ILE A 84 -4.64 -1.07 -6.67
CA ILE A 84 -5.91 -1.74 -6.59
C ILE A 84 -6.38 -1.69 -5.14
N VAL A 85 -7.61 -1.23 -4.91
CA VAL A 85 -8.27 -1.26 -3.62
C VAL A 85 -9.54 -2.09 -3.73
N ASP A 86 -9.67 -3.14 -2.92
CA ASP A 86 -10.82 -4.07 -2.92
C ASP A 86 -11.16 -4.63 -4.31
N ASN A 87 -10.14 -5.06 -5.06
CA ASN A 87 -10.25 -5.54 -6.45
C ASN A 87 -10.66 -4.47 -7.48
N LYS A 88 -10.76 -3.20 -7.10
CA LYS A 88 -10.97 -2.10 -8.02
C LYS A 88 -9.64 -1.37 -8.28
N GLU A 89 -9.26 -1.31 -9.54
CA GLU A 89 -8.16 -0.44 -9.97
C GLU A 89 -8.52 1.03 -9.72
N ILE A 90 -7.69 1.73 -8.98
CA ILE A 90 -7.79 3.18 -8.72
C ILE A 90 -6.72 3.97 -9.48
N ALA A 91 -5.65 3.31 -9.91
CA ALA A 91 -4.57 3.93 -10.67
C ALA A 91 -3.87 2.94 -11.59
N LYS A 92 -3.38 3.46 -12.71
CA LYS A 92 -2.37 2.83 -13.55
C LYS A 92 -1.19 3.78 -13.73
N VAL A 93 -0.01 3.36 -13.28
CA VAL A 93 1.23 4.13 -13.31
C VAL A 93 2.23 3.42 -14.22
N LYS A 94 2.92 4.17 -15.08
CA LYS A 94 3.98 3.61 -15.94
C LYS A 94 5.35 3.93 -15.34
N ASN A 95 6.18 2.91 -15.16
CA ASN A 95 7.59 3.08 -14.81
C ASN A 95 8.45 2.26 -15.79
N ALA A 96 9.20 2.96 -16.65
CA ALA A 96 10.03 2.30 -17.65
C ALA A 96 11.38 1.82 -17.12
N GLY A 97 11.83 2.37 -15.98
CA GLY A 97 13.11 2.04 -15.36
C GLY A 97 13.02 0.94 -14.30
N LEU A 98 11.83 0.66 -13.77
CA LEU A 98 11.60 -0.42 -12.79
C LEU A 98 11.39 -1.76 -13.52
N LEU A 99 12.50 -2.42 -13.83
CA LEU A 99 12.50 -3.66 -14.61
C LEU A 99 12.25 -4.86 -13.71
N VAL A 100 12.94 -4.90 -12.57
CA VAL A 100 12.90 -5.98 -11.58
C VAL A 100 12.54 -5.42 -10.20
N ILE A 101 11.60 -6.06 -9.50
CA ILE A 101 11.36 -5.73 -8.10
C ILE A 101 12.44 -6.45 -7.27
N THR A 102 13.26 -5.67 -6.59
CA THR A 102 14.39 -6.17 -5.79
C THR A 102 14.18 -5.99 -4.31
N LYS A 103 13.37 -4.98 -3.93
CA LYS A 103 12.97 -4.70 -2.55
C LYS A 103 11.51 -4.29 -2.49
N VAL A 104 10.89 -4.59 -1.35
CA VAL A 104 9.56 -4.12 -0.99
C VAL A 104 9.67 -3.44 0.36
N PHE A 105 9.23 -2.19 0.45
CA PHE A 105 9.15 -1.42 1.68
C PHE A 105 7.69 -1.18 2.02
N ILE A 106 7.32 -1.52 3.26
CA ILE A 106 6.02 -1.22 3.85
C ILE A 106 6.32 -0.41 5.11
N SER A 107 5.90 0.84 5.13
CA SER A 107 6.14 1.71 6.28
C SER A 107 4.96 2.64 6.53
N ILE A 108 4.99 3.32 7.67
CA ILE A 108 4.03 4.37 8.03
C ILE A 108 4.78 5.64 8.33
N ASP A 109 4.22 6.77 7.91
CA ASP A 109 4.66 8.08 8.36
C ASP A 109 3.47 8.86 8.95
N ALA A 110 3.71 9.49 10.08
CA ALA A 110 2.78 10.47 10.58
C ALA A 110 3.50 11.81 10.66
N ALA A 111 3.01 12.79 9.90
CA ALA A 111 3.41 14.17 10.08
C ALA A 111 3.19 14.58 11.54
N ALA A 112 4.06 15.46 12.06
CA ALA A 112 3.98 15.93 13.44
C ALA A 112 2.57 16.40 13.80
N GLY A 113 2.05 15.92 14.94
CA GLY A 113 0.70 16.24 15.41
C GLY A 113 -0.43 15.48 14.71
N ARG A 114 -0.13 14.53 13.82
CA ARG A 114 -1.12 13.61 13.24
C ARG A 114 -0.94 12.21 13.83
N SER A 115 -2.05 11.50 13.91
CA SER A 115 -2.07 10.06 14.21
C SER A 115 -2.64 9.34 13.00
N GLY A 116 -1.90 8.36 12.53
CA GLY A 116 -2.34 7.38 11.56
C GLY A 116 -2.07 6.00 12.11
N SER A 117 -2.65 5.00 11.48
CA SER A 117 -2.46 3.62 11.84
C SER A 117 -2.29 2.80 10.57
N MET A 118 -1.49 1.75 10.72
CA MET A 118 -1.48 0.64 9.78
C MET A 118 -1.61 -0.61 10.61
N HIS A 119 -2.65 -1.35 10.30
CA HIS A 119 -2.78 -2.72 10.74
C HIS A 119 -2.57 -3.59 9.51
N VAL A 120 -1.59 -4.48 9.55
CA VAL A 120 -1.34 -5.44 8.47
C VAL A 120 -1.66 -6.82 9.00
N ASP A 121 -2.75 -7.43 8.56
CA ASP A 121 -3.05 -8.80 8.94
C ASP A 121 -2.34 -9.80 8.03
N ASN A 122 -2.31 -9.51 6.73
CA ASN A 122 -1.68 -10.36 5.73
C ASN A 122 -0.89 -9.54 4.70
N VAL A 123 0.29 -10.04 4.36
CA VAL A 123 1.13 -9.60 3.24
C VAL A 123 1.32 -10.79 2.31
N ASP A 124 1.07 -10.58 1.03
CA ASP A 124 1.31 -11.56 -0.03
C ASP A 124 2.18 -10.90 -1.10
N ILE A 125 3.26 -11.58 -1.48
CA ILE A 125 4.24 -11.12 -2.46
C ILE A 125 4.55 -12.32 -3.35
N ASP A 126 3.88 -12.39 -4.50
CA ASP A 126 3.99 -13.50 -5.42
C ASP A 126 3.76 -13.03 -6.88
N ASP A 127 4.22 -13.83 -7.83
CA ASP A 127 3.97 -13.66 -9.26
C ASP A 127 2.54 -14.10 -9.64
N ALA A 128 1.87 -14.90 -8.81
CA ALA A 128 0.49 -15.30 -9.01
C ALA A 128 -0.47 -14.17 -8.60
N PHE A 129 -1.02 -13.47 -9.59
CA PHE A 129 -2.13 -12.54 -9.33
C PHE A 129 -3.28 -13.29 -8.63
N LEU A 130 -3.68 -12.78 -7.48
CA LEU A 130 -4.63 -13.34 -6.53
C LEU A 130 -5.99 -13.68 -7.18
N LYS A 131 -6.11 -14.87 -7.77
CA LYS A 131 -7.40 -15.57 -7.84
C LYS A 131 -7.71 -16.16 -6.46
N GLY A 132 -8.03 -15.31 -5.48
CA GLY A 132 -8.66 -15.80 -4.23
C GLY A 132 -8.21 -15.20 -2.89
N SER A 133 -7.15 -14.38 -2.83
CA SER A 133 -6.79 -13.76 -1.54
C SER A 133 -7.80 -12.69 -1.16
N LYS A 134 -8.52 -12.97 -0.08
CA LYS A 134 -9.47 -12.07 0.56
C LYS A 134 -8.85 -11.55 1.84
N ALA A 135 -9.23 -10.34 2.25
CA ALA A 135 -8.93 -9.86 3.59
C ALA A 135 -9.40 -10.90 4.63
N VAL A 136 -8.59 -11.15 5.64
CA VAL A 136 -8.86 -12.24 6.58
C VAL A 136 -9.91 -11.78 7.59
N GLY A 137 -11.02 -12.52 7.68
CA GLY A 137 -12.05 -12.23 8.68
C GLY A 137 -11.48 -12.33 10.10
N ARG A 138 -12.01 -11.54 11.03
CA ARG A 138 -11.51 -11.46 12.42
C ARG A 138 -11.37 -12.84 13.09
N GLN A 139 -12.27 -13.78 12.79
CA GLN A 139 -12.24 -15.16 13.31
C GLN A 139 -11.07 -16.03 12.78
N ASN A 140 -10.46 -15.64 11.67
CA ASN A 140 -9.38 -16.39 11.02
C ASN A 140 -8.00 -15.78 11.29
N LYS A 141 -7.91 -14.75 12.14
CA LYS A 141 -6.64 -14.18 12.57
C LYS A 141 -5.94 -15.16 13.51
N LEU A 142 -4.68 -15.46 13.24
CA LEU A 142 -3.84 -16.14 14.22
C LEU A 142 -3.74 -15.25 15.47
N PRO A 143 -3.84 -15.81 16.69
CA PRO A 143 -3.63 -15.03 17.90
C PRO A 143 -2.25 -14.40 17.84
N ILE A 144 -2.16 -13.09 18.08
CA ILE A 144 -0.88 -12.40 18.22
C ILE A 144 -0.27 -12.90 19.53
N ILE A 145 0.60 -13.91 19.43
CA ILE A 145 1.49 -14.29 20.52
C ILE A 145 2.64 -13.28 20.46
N TRP A 146 2.52 -12.20 21.23
CA TRP A 146 3.69 -11.39 21.58
C TRP A 146 4.59 -12.28 22.44
N SER A 147 5.50 -13.04 21.83
CA SER A 147 6.66 -13.54 22.56
C SER A 147 7.40 -12.30 23.05
N GLU A 148 7.52 -12.18 24.37
CA GLU A 148 8.07 -11.05 25.08
C GLU A 148 9.27 -10.46 24.32
N LEU A 149 9.18 -9.17 23.94
CA LEU A 149 10.34 -8.40 23.56
C LEU A 149 11.31 -8.47 24.74
N LYS A 150 12.39 -9.24 24.58
CA LYS A 150 13.46 -9.30 25.58
C LYS A 150 13.94 -7.86 25.79
N SER A 151 13.74 -7.39 27.03
CA SER A 151 14.28 -6.14 27.56
C SER A 151 15.80 -6.11 27.48
#